data_AF-A0A1M7YP31-F1
#
_entry.id   AF-A0A1M7YP31-F1
#
_cell.length_a   1.000
_cell.length_b   1.000
_cell.length_c   1.000
_cell.angle_alpha   90.00
_cell.angle_beta   90.00
_cell.angle_gamma   90.00
#
_symmetry.space_group_name_H-M   'P 1'
#
loop_
_entity.id
_entity.type
_entity.pdbx_description
1 polymer ?
#
loop_
_entity_poly.entity_id
_entity_poly.type
_entity_poly.pdbx_seq_one_letter_code
_entity_poly.pdbx_strand_id
1 'polypeptide(L)' 'MYSNLYEILINYFGNEASIARAFDLRRVVHFKSNVPEHIALLCHLDPSIPYTYDPNHYSRDVQGLSLNLEKPTS' A
#
# COMPACT_ATOMS: atom_id res chain seq x y z
N MET A 1 11.31 -12.50 -4.11
CA MET A 1 10.86 -11.33 -3.32
C MET A 1 10.53 -10.25 -4.32
N TYR A 2 9.27 -9.83 -4.42
CA TYR A 2 8.89 -8.69 -5.26
C TYR A 2 9.34 -7.42 -4.54
N SER A 3 10.12 -6.59 -5.20
CA SER A 3 10.76 -5.43 -4.56
C SER A 3 9.87 -4.19 -4.58
N ASN A 4 8.77 -4.22 -5.32
CA ASN A 4 7.85 -3.09 -5.48
C ASN A 4 6.39 -3.55 -5.63
N LEU A 5 5.45 -2.82 -5.01
CA LEU A 5 3.99 -3.06 -5.12
C LEU A 5 3.53 -3.12 -6.58
N TYR A 6 4.12 -2.32 -7.47
CA TYR A 6 3.81 -2.38 -8.89
C TYR A 6 4.08 -3.75 -9.51
N GLU A 7 5.17 -4.43 -9.13
CA GLU A 7 5.48 -5.77 -9.63
C GLU A 7 4.47 -6.79 -9.12
N ILE A 8 4.04 -6.69 -7.86
CA ILE A 8 3.00 -7.55 -7.28
C ILE A 8 1.70 -7.38 -8.08
N LEU A 9 1.30 -6.15 -8.33
CA LEU A 9 0.10 -5.83 -9.11
C LEU A 9 0.18 -6.35 -10.55
N ILE A 10 1.32 -6.20 -11.21
CA ILE A 10 1.51 -6.71 -12.57
C ILE A 10 1.49 -8.24 -12.60
N ASN A 11 2.10 -8.90 -11.64
CA ASN A 11 2.06 -10.37 -11.57
C ASN A 11 0.65 -10.88 -11.24
N TYR A 12 -0.11 -10.18 -10.41
CA TYR A 12 -1.46 -10.57 -10.00
C TYR A 12 -2.51 -10.32 -11.10
N PHE A 13 -2.51 -9.13 -11.70
CA PHE A 13 -3.50 -8.71 -12.70
C PHE A 13 -3.05 -8.95 -14.16
N GLY A 14 -1.77 -9.28 -14.37
CA GLY A 14 -1.17 -9.62 -15.66
C GLY A 14 -0.71 -8.42 -16.50
N ASN A 15 -1.46 -7.32 -16.53
CA ASN A 15 -1.09 -6.13 -17.32
C ASN A 15 -1.64 -4.82 -16.73
N GLU A 16 -1.09 -3.68 -17.18
CA GLU A 16 -1.47 -2.34 -16.73
C GLU A 16 -2.96 -2.02 -16.94
N ALA A 17 -3.57 -2.50 -18.03
CA ALA A 17 -4.99 -2.25 -18.32
C ALA A 17 -5.92 -3.00 -17.35
N SER A 18 -5.55 -4.22 -16.96
CA SER A 18 -6.27 -5.01 -15.94
C SER A 18 -6.20 -4.34 -14.58
N ILE A 19 -5.02 -3.84 -14.18
CA ILE A 19 -4.87 -3.08 -12.93
C ILE A 19 -5.77 -1.83 -12.99
N ALA A 20 -5.70 -1.06 -14.08
CA ALA A 20 -6.50 0.14 -14.25
C ALA A 20 -8.00 -0.16 -14.12
N ARG A 21 -8.47 -1.25 -14.74
CA ARG A 21 -9.86 -1.70 -14.63
C ARG A 21 -10.26 -2.15 -13.23
N ALA A 22 -9.36 -2.84 -12.50
CA ALA A 22 -9.64 -3.31 -11.14
C ALA A 22 -9.82 -2.17 -10.14
N PHE A 23 -9.07 -1.07 -10.33
CA PHE A 23 -9.12 0.11 -9.46
C PHE A 23 -9.95 1.27 -10.04
N ASP A 24 -10.71 1.05 -11.12
CA ASP A 24 -11.49 2.08 -11.83
C ASP A 24 -10.66 3.34 -12.24
N LEU A 25 -9.43 3.10 -12.68
CA LEU A 25 -8.48 4.13 -13.12
C LEU A 25 -8.38 4.17 -14.66
N ARG A 26 -8.00 5.34 -15.20
CA ARG A 26 -7.77 5.52 -16.64
C ARG A 26 -6.41 4.97 -17.10
N ARG A 27 -5.36 5.15 -16.30
CA ARG A 27 -3.97 4.74 -16.60
C ARG A 27 -3.18 4.51 -15.32
N VAL A 28 -2.30 3.52 -15.33
CA VAL A 28 -1.44 3.14 -14.18
C VAL A 28 0.06 3.24 -14.46
N VAL A 29 0.46 3.87 -15.57
CA VAL A 29 1.88 3.97 -15.98
C VAL A 29 2.77 4.60 -14.89
N HIS A 30 2.21 5.50 -14.07
CA HIS A 30 2.90 6.17 -12.99
C HIS A 30 3.22 5.26 -11.79
N PHE A 31 2.56 4.10 -11.68
CA PHE A 31 2.81 3.13 -10.62
C PHE A 31 4.23 2.56 -10.66
N LYS A 32 4.88 2.56 -11.84
CA LYS A 32 6.29 2.18 -12.01
C LYS A 32 7.23 3.02 -11.14
N SER A 33 6.89 4.30 -10.95
CA SER A 33 7.66 5.21 -10.11
C SER A 33 7.18 5.18 -8.67
N ASN A 34 5.87 5.31 -8.46
CA ASN A 34 5.25 5.28 -7.14
C ASN A 34 3.77 4.90 -7.26
N VAL A 35 3.34 3.86 -6.55
CA VAL A 35 1.93 3.47 -6.48
C VAL A 35 1.24 4.39 -5.47
N PRO A 36 0.14 5.08 -5.81
CA PRO A 36 -0.54 5.97 -4.87
C PRO A 36 -0.92 5.26 -3.55
N GLU A 37 -0.80 5.99 -2.44
CA GLU A 37 -1.03 5.46 -1.09
C GLU A 37 -2.38 4.76 -0.93
N HIS A 38 -3.46 5.34 -1.47
CA HIS A 38 -4.80 4.76 -1.37
C HIS A 38 -4.87 3.37 -2.03
N ILE A 39 -4.14 3.14 -3.13
CA ILE A 39 -4.06 1.84 -3.80
C ILE A 39 -3.27 0.86 -2.94
N ALA A 40 -2.16 1.31 -2.35
CA ALA A 40 -1.36 0.49 -1.44
C ALA A 40 -2.17 0.03 -0.22
N LEU A 41 -2.99 0.91 0.34
CA LEU A 41 -3.90 0.56 1.44
C LEU A 41 -4.96 -0.45 0.99
N LEU A 42 -5.58 -0.27 -0.18
CA LEU A 42 -6.53 -1.26 -0.72
C LEU A 42 -5.87 -2.63 -0.91
N CYS A 43 -4.63 -2.67 -1.40
CA CYS A 43 -3.86 -3.90 -1.55
C CYS A 43 -3.52 -4.56 -0.21
N HIS A 44 -3.29 -3.76 0.83
CA HIS A 44 -3.04 -4.28 2.17
C HIS A 44 -4.30 -4.87 2.83
N LEU A 45 -5.47 -4.34 2.49
CA LEU A 45 -6.76 -4.80 2.99
C LEU A 45 -7.27 -6.06 2.28
N ASP A 46 -6.79 -6.34 1.06
CA ASP A 46 -7.13 -7.55 0.31
C ASP A 46 -6.14 -8.69 0.63
N PRO A 47 -6.55 -9.75 1.35
CA PRO A 47 -5.68 -10.86 1.70
C PRO A 47 -5.21 -11.68 0.48
N SER A 48 -5.82 -11.48 -0.69
CA SER A 48 -5.43 -12.16 -1.94
C SER A 48 -4.16 -11.55 -2.54
N ILE A 49 -3.84 -10.31 -2.18
CA ILE A 49 -2.66 -9.59 -2.67
C ILE A 49 -1.58 -9.68 -1.59
N PRO A 50 -0.41 -10.27 -1.87
CA PRO A 50 0.66 -10.45 -0.88
C PRO A 50 1.43 -9.13 -0.66
N TYR A 51 0.75 -8.11 -0.14
CA TYR A 51 1.30 -6.78 0.11
C TYR A 51 1.00 -6.30 1.54
N THR A 52 2.04 -5.86 2.24
CA THR A 52 1.91 -5.19 3.54
C THR A 52 2.22 -3.72 3.36
N TYR A 53 1.27 -2.87 3.77
CA TYR A 53 1.46 -1.42 3.75
C TYR A 53 2.55 -0.99 4.73
N ASP A 54 3.47 -0.14 4.25
CA ASP A 54 4.49 0.49 5.07
C ASP A 54 4.31 2.03 5.02
N PRO A 55 3.97 2.68 6.14
CA PRO A 55 3.79 4.13 6.21
C PRO A 55 5.03 4.93 5.78
N ASN A 56 6.23 4.38 5.98
CA ASN A 56 7.49 5.09 5.68
C ASN A 56 7.66 5.33 4.18
N HIS A 57 7.12 4.45 3.33
CA HIS A 57 7.16 4.60 1.88
C HIS A 57 6.30 5.78 1.35
N TYR A 58 5.38 6.27 2.18
CA TYR A 58 4.45 7.33 1.82
C TYR A 58 4.68 8.62 2.59
N SER A 59 5.84 8.74 3.25
CA SER A 59 6.17 9.88 4.11
C SER A 59 5.06 10.18 5.14
N ARG A 60 4.32 9.15 5.56
CA ARG A 60 3.49 9.27 6.75
C ARG A 60 4.44 9.26 7.92
N ASP A 61 4.62 10.45 8.47
CA ASP A 61 5.31 10.63 9.73
C ASP A 61 4.54 9.81 10.78
N VAL A 62 5.05 8.61 11.07
CA VAL A 62 4.67 7.84 12.25
C VAL A 62 5.28 8.53 13.47
N GLN A 63 4.91 9.79 13.70
CA GLN A 63 4.87 10.32 15.04
C GLN A 63 3.81 9.51 15.78
N GLY A 64 4.24 8.30 16.16
CA GLY A 64 3.46 7.38 16.95
C GLY A 64 3.00 8.16 18.17
N LEU A 65 1.69 8.16 18.38
CA LEU A 65 1.10 8.63 19.62
C LEU A 65 1.87 7.94 20.74
N SER A 66 2.80 8.64 21.38
CA SER A 66 3.53 8.15 22.54
C SER A 66 2.52 8.11 23.67
N LEU A 67 1.79 7.00 23.74
CA LEU A 67 0.81 6.76 24.77
C LEU A 67 1.58 6.48 26.05
N ASN A 68 1.88 7.54 26.81
CA ASN A 68 2.46 7.40 28.14
C ASN A 68 1.36 6.87 29.07
N LEU A 69 1.23 5.54 29.10
CA LEU A 69 0.31 4.84 29.99
C LEU A 69 0.95 4.77 31.40
N GLU A 70 0.97 5.89 32.13
CA GLU A 70 1.23 5.83 33.56
C GLU A 70 0.04 5.10 34.21
N LYS A 71 0.30 3.89 34.73
CA LYS A 71 -0.69 3.16 35.52
C LYS A 71 -0.96 3.95 36.80
N PRO A 72 -2.23 4.17 37.20
CA PRO A 72 -2.51 4.79 38.49
C PRO A 72 -1.97 3.88 39.60
N THR A 73 -1.09 4.42 40.43
CA THR A 73 -0.69 3.79 41.69
C THR A 73 -1.87 3.88 42.66
N SER A 74 -2.52 2.75 42.91
CA SER A 74 -3.39 2.52 44.07
C SER A 74 -2.57 2.22 45.31
#